data_AF-A0A846NRG5-F1
#
_entry.id   AF-A0A846NRG5-F1
#
_cell.length_a   1.000
_cell.length_b   1.000
_cell.length_c   1.000
_cell.angle_alpha   90.00
_cell.angle_beta   90.00
_cell.angle_gamma   90.00
#
_symmetry.space_group_name_H-M   'P 1'
#
loop_
_entity.id
_entity.type
_entity.pdbx_description
1 polymer ?
#
loop_
_entity_poly.entity_id
_entity_poly.type
_entity_poly.pdbx_seq_one_letter_code
_entity_poly.pdbx_strand_id
1 'polypeptide(L)'
;ISEAVKRNISLSVGRVRRAEMIEVDGLGLLTINGKPLLLVDENEELYIPFIAEVGKHVSCPSIVVDMGAVSYIVNGADVMAPGIVFCEEFEEGNAVCVKTEKYEKVIAVGVALMASEKVEALKKGKAVKNHHHVGDRYWNSAKDLFQF
;
A
#
# COMPACT_ATOMS: atom_id res chain seq x y z
N ILE A 1 -7.69 8.39 11.02
CA ILE A 1 -8.45 7.11 10.90
C ILE A 1 -9.64 7.26 9.96
N SER A 2 -10.50 8.28 10.10
CA SER A 2 -11.61 8.54 9.17
C SER A 2 -11.19 8.57 7.69
N GLU A 3 -10.08 9.22 7.36
CA GLU A 3 -9.53 9.24 6.00
C GLU A 3 -9.00 7.88 5.52
N ALA A 4 -8.36 7.11 6.39
CA ALA A 4 -7.94 5.74 6.04
C ALA A 4 -9.16 4.86 5.70
N VAL A 5 -10.26 4.99 6.46
CA VAL A 5 -11.52 4.30 6.19
C VAL A 5 -12.12 4.75 4.86
N LYS A 6 -12.09 6.06 4.54
CA LYS A 6 -12.54 6.57 3.23
C LYS A 6 -11.75 5.99 2.05
N ARG A 7 -10.50 5.60 2.27
CA ARG A 7 -9.63 4.97 1.26
C ARG A 7 -9.70 3.44 1.24
N ASN A 8 -10.71 2.86 1.87
CA ASN A 8 -10.92 1.41 1.95
C ASN A 8 -9.78 0.66 2.67
N ILE A 9 -9.21 1.30 3.70
CA ILE A 9 -8.20 0.68 4.57
C ILE A 9 -8.89 0.19 5.85
N SER A 10 -8.76 -1.10 6.11
CA SER A 10 -9.22 -1.72 7.37
C SER A 10 -8.06 -1.94 8.32
N LEU A 11 -8.27 -1.61 9.60
CA LEU A 11 -7.30 -1.83 10.68
C LEU A 11 -7.84 -2.86 11.67
N SER A 12 -7.14 -3.98 11.84
CA SER A 12 -7.44 -5.04 12.80
C SER A 12 -6.43 -5.02 13.94
N VAL A 13 -6.49 -3.95 14.73
CA VAL A 13 -5.73 -3.85 15.97
C VAL A 13 -6.60 -4.29 17.14
N GLY A 14 -6.05 -5.11 18.04
CA GLY A 14 -6.70 -5.43 19.31
C GLY A 14 -6.83 -4.18 20.21
N ARG A 15 -6.90 -4.37 21.53
CA ARG A 15 -6.97 -3.24 22.46
C ARG A 15 -5.80 -2.27 22.25
N VAL A 16 -6.09 -1.04 21.86
CA VAL A 16 -5.11 0.03 21.71
C VAL A 16 -4.64 0.45 23.10
N ARG A 17 -3.36 0.24 23.39
CA ARG A 17 -2.70 0.70 24.62
C ARG A 17 -1.82 1.91 24.35
N ARG A 18 -1.23 1.96 23.16
CA ARG A 18 -0.35 3.03 22.71
C ARG A 18 -0.58 3.29 21.22
N ALA A 19 -0.64 4.55 20.83
CA ALA A 19 -0.62 4.99 19.45
C ALA A 19 0.32 6.20 19.36
N GLU A 20 1.26 6.14 18.42
CA GLU A 20 2.31 7.15 18.26
C GLU A 20 2.52 7.41 16.77
N MET A 21 2.77 8.67 16.41
CA MET A 21 3.28 9.03 15.08
C MET A 21 4.79 9.24 15.21
N ILE A 22 5.59 8.55 14.40
CA ILE A 22 7.03 8.79 14.31
C ILE A 22 7.39 9.31 12.93
N GLU A 23 8.37 10.19 12.81
CA GLU A 23 8.82 10.67 11.51
C GLU A 23 9.75 9.64 10.85
N VAL A 24 9.49 9.33 9.57
CA VAL A 24 10.29 8.45 8.74
C VAL A 24 10.45 9.08 7.37
N ASP A 25 11.65 9.59 7.11
CA ASP A 25 12.03 10.19 5.83
C ASP A 25 11.01 11.24 5.31
N GLY A 26 10.62 12.15 6.20
CA GLY A 26 9.69 13.25 5.91
C GLY A 26 8.20 12.89 5.94
N LEU A 27 7.84 11.62 6.15
CA LEU A 27 6.45 11.21 6.39
C LEU A 27 6.22 10.80 7.84
N GLY A 28 4.96 10.86 8.28
CA GLY A 28 4.54 10.22 9.52
C GLY A 28 4.39 8.71 9.33
N LEU A 29 4.80 7.93 10.32
CA LEU A 29 4.52 6.51 10.44
C LEU A 29 3.67 6.30 11.69
N LEU A 30 2.40 6.01 11.49
CA LEU A 30 1.47 5.70 12.56
C LEU A 30 1.78 4.30 13.09
N THR A 31 2.17 4.25 14.35
CA THR A 31 2.38 3.02 15.09
C THR A 31 1.25 2.80 16.09
N ILE A 32 0.80 1.55 16.21
CA ILE A 32 -0.16 1.15 17.25
C ILE A 32 0.39 -0.07 17.97
N ASN A 33 0.50 0.02 19.29
CA ASN A 33 1.10 -1.02 20.14
C ASN A 33 2.49 -1.46 19.62
N GLY A 34 3.28 -0.52 19.11
CA GLY A 34 4.63 -0.76 18.57
C GLY A 34 4.67 -1.35 17.15
N LYS A 35 3.55 -1.43 16.44
CA LYS A 35 3.49 -1.95 15.06
C LYS A 35 3.33 -0.81 14.05
N PRO A 36 4.15 -0.73 12.99
CA PRO A 36 4.10 0.34 11.99
C PRO A 36 2.96 0.10 11.01
N LEU A 37 1.80 0.72 11.20
CA LEU A 37 0.60 0.35 10.44
C LEU A 37 0.40 1.17 9.16
N LEU A 38 0.57 2.49 9.23
CA LEU A 38 0.26 3.40 8.13
C LEU A 38 1.38 4.43 7.95
N LEU A 39 1.84 4.64 6.73
CA LEU A 39 2.49 5.88 6.34
C LEU A 39 1.42 6.96 6.17
N VAL A 40 1.73 8.17 6.63
CA VAL A 40 0.84 9.31 6.67
C VAL A 40 1.58 10.53 6.10
N ASP A 41 1.06 11.06 5.00
CA ASP A 41 1.37 12.41 4.55
C ASP A 41 0.24 13.34 4.99
N GLU A 42 0.51 14.18 5.99
CA GLU A 42 -0.50 15.09 6.52
C GLU A 42 -0.84 16.22 5.54
N ASN A 43 0.07 16.57 4.61
CA ASN A 43 -0.15 17.63 3.64
C ASN A 43 -1.08 17.17 2.50
N GLU A 44 -0.93 15.92 2.08
CA GLU A 44 -1.75 15.31 1.02
C GLU A 44 -2.97 14.53 1.58
N GLU A 45 -3.20 14.58 2.89
CA GLU A 45 -4.18 13.76 3.61
C GLU A 45 -4.10 12.27 3.19
N LEU A 46 -2.86 11.80 2.98
CA LEU A 46 -2.57 10.51 2.39
C LEU A 46 -2.28 9.46 3.46
N TYR A 47 -3.02 8.35 3.43
CA TYR A 47 -2.82 7.21 4.32
C TYR A 47 -2.51 5.98 3.48
N ILE A 48 -1.38 5.33 3.74
CA ILE A 48 -0.86 4.19 2.98
C ILE A 48 -0.54 3.04 3.94
N PRO A 49 -1.16 1.86 3.78
CA PRO A 49 -0.76 0.66 4.50
C PRO A 49 0.73 0.39 4.43
N PHE A 50 1.35 0.17 5.59
CA PHE A 50 2.75 -0.23 5.65
C PHE A 50 2.88 -1.71 5.31
N ILE A 51 3.73 -2.06 4.33
CA ILE A 51 3.74 -3.39 3.71
C ILE A 51 3.96 -4.51 4.73
N ALA A 52 4.79 -4.29 5.74
CA ALA A 52 5.12 -5.30 6.75
C ALA A 52 3.91 -5.76 7.59
N GLU A 53 2.84 -4.95 7.64
CA GLU A 53 1.64 -5.17 8.45
C GLU A 53 0.40 -5.54 7.63
N VAL A 54 0.51 -5.49 6.29
CA VAL A 54 -0.57 -5.94 5.39
C VAL A 54 -0.84 -7.43 5.59
N GLY A 55 -2.11 -7.78 5.77
CA GLY A 55 -2.56 -9.15 6.05
C GLY A 55 -2.41 -9.58 7.51
N LYS A 56 -1.76 -8.77 8.36
CA LYS A 56 -1.65 -9.02 9.81
C LYS A 56 -2.58 -8.10 10.60
N HIS A 57 -2.45 -6.80 10.37
CA HIS A 57 -3.18 -5.76 11.12
C HIS A 57 -3.78 -4.69 10.23
N VAL A 58 -3.42 -4.66 8.95
CA VAL A 58 -3.96 -3.73 7.96
C VAL A 58 -4.36 -4.52 6.71
N SER A 59 -5.44 -4.12 6.06
CA SER A 59 -5.82 -4.67 4.76
C SER A 59 -6.44 -3.61 3.87
N CYS A 60 -6.26 -3.79 2.57
CA CYS A 60 -6.84 -2.99 1.49
C CYS A 60 -7.11 -3.90 0.28
N PRO A 61 -8.00 -3.51 -0.66
CA PRO A 61 -8.17 -4.23 -1.91
C PRO A 61 -6.84 -4.46 -2.61
N SER A 62 -6.73 -5.56 -3.33
CA SER A 62 -5.48 -5.99 -3.93
C SER A 62 -5.58 -6.21 -5.42
N ILE A 63 -4.45 -5.96 -6.08
CA ILE A 63 -4.22 -6.33 -7.47
C ILE A 63 -3.09 -7.34 -7.53
N VAL A 64 -3.15 -8.21 -8.52
CA VAL A 64 -2.08 -9.14 -8.85
C VAL A 64 -1.44 -8.69 -10.15
N VAL A 65 -0.11 -8.56 -10.14
CA VAL A 65 0.68 -8.19 -11.32
C VAL A 65 1.47 -9.38 -11.86
N ASP A 66 1.71 -9.35 -13.17
CA ASP A 66 2.61 -10.30 -13.82
C ASP A 66 4.06 -10.13 -13.31
N MET A 67 4.87 -11.17 -13.51
CA MET A 67 6.26 -11.17 -13.05
C MET A 67 7.17 -10.16 -13.78
N GLY A 68 6.78 -9.71 -14.99
CA GLY A 68 7.54 -8.73 -15.77
C GLY A 68 7.40 -7.30 -15.22
N ALA A 69 6.29 -6.99 -14.57
CA ALA A 69 6.06 -5.70 -13.91
C ALA A 69 6.81 -5.56 -12.57
N VAL A 70 7.10 -6.68 -11.89
CA VAL A 70 7.63 -6.70 -10.51
C VAL A 70 8.88 -5.86 -10.34
N SER A 71 9.90 -6.05 -11.19
CA SER A 71 11.17 -5.32 -11.06
C SER A 71 11.01 -3.82 -11.21
N TYR A 72 10.05 -3.36 -12.03
CA TYR A 72 9.79 -1.92 -12.18
C TYR A 72 9.11 -1.35 -10.93
N ILE A 73 8.14 -2.08 -10.38
CA ILE A 73 7.36 -1.63 -9.22
C ILE A 73 8.23 -1.55 -7.96
N VAL A 74 9.09 -2.54 -7.71
CA VAL A 74 10.03 -2.50 -6.58
C VAL A 74 11.17 -1.50 -6.77
N ASN A 75 11.29 -0.91 -7.96
CA ASN A 75 12.17 0.23 -8.23
C ASN A 75 11.40 1.57 -8.25
N GLY A 76 10.15 1.59 -7.77
CA GLY A 76 9.35 2.80 -7.61
C GLY A 76 8.49 3.20 -8.80
N ALA A 77 8.38 2.37 -9.84
CA ALA A 77 7.45 2.65 -10.94
C ALA A 77 5.98 2.53 -10.49
N ASP A 78 5.12 3.32 -11.13
CA ASP A 78 3.67 3.17 -11.05
C ASP A 78 3.22 1.85 -11.68
N VAL A 79 2.08 1.33 -11.23
CA VAL A 79 1.50 0.11 -11.81
C VAL A 79 0.67 0.48 -13.03
N MET A 80 1.01 -0.13 -14.16
CA MET A 80 0.31 0.04 -15.43
C MET A 80 -0.77 -1.02 -15.58
N ALA A 81 -1.97 -0.63 -16.05
CA ALA A 81 -3.11 -1.54 -16.25
C ALA A 81 -2.81 -2.81 -17.10
N PRO A 82 -1.97 -2.77 -18.16
CA PRO A 82 -1.61 -3.98 -18.90
C PRO A 82 -0.90 -5.05 -18.05
N GLY A 83 -0.17 -4.65 -17.00
CA GLY A 83 0.57 -5.57 -16.13
C GLY A 83 -0.28 -6.18 -15.01
N ILE A 84 -1.57 -5.82 -14.93
CA ILE A 84 -2.51 -6.31 -13.92
C ILE A 84 -3.25 -7.53 -14.48
N VAL A 85 -3.00 -8.69 -13.87
CA VAL A 85 -3.61 -9.98 -14.26
C VAL A 85 -4.91 -10.25 -13.52
N PHE A 86 -5.07 -9.69 -12.31
CA PHE A 86 -6.29 -9.78 -11.51
C PHE A 86 -6.43 -8.55 -10.61
N CYS A 87 -7.67 -8.13 -10.35
CA CYS A 87 -7.98 -7.09 -9.37
C CYS A 87 -9.20 -7.46 -8.53
N GLU A 88 -9.15 -7.17 -7.24
CA GLU A 88 -10.34 -7.05 -6.39
C GLU A 88 -11.09 -5.75 -6.72
N GLU A 89 -12.32 -5.63 -6.21
CA GLU A 89 -13.14 -4.45 -6.42
C GLU A 89 -12.61 -3.26 -5.59
N PHE A 90 -12.42 -2.12 -6.27
CA PHE A 90 -12.04 -0.85 -5.66
C PHE A 90 -12.39 0.33 -6.56
N GLU A 91 -12.46 1.50 -5.93
CA GLU A 91 -12.70 2.80 -6.58
C GLU A 91 -11.41 3.61 -6.75
N GLU A 92 -11.46 4.60 -7.63
CA GLU A 92 -10.41 5.61 -7.75
C GLU A 92 -10.16 6.31 -6.39
N GLY A 93 -8.89 6.53 -6.04
CA GLY A 93 -8.49 7.10 -4.75
C GLY A 93 -8.40 6.09 -3.60
N ASN A 94 -8.86 4.85 -3.77
CA ASN A 94 -8.66 3.80 -2.75
C ASN A 94 -7.19 3.40 -2.64
N ALA A 95 -6.79 2.97 -1.44
CA ALA A 95 -5.51 2.30 -1.24
C ALA A 95 -5.57 0.90 -1.85
N VAL A 96 -4.53 0.52 -2.60
CA VAL A 96 -4.47 -0.75 -3.31
C VAL A 96 -3.15 -1.45 -3.03
N CYS A 97 -3.26 -2.70 -2.64
CA CYS A 97 -2.17 -3.59 -2.25
C CYS A 97 -1.72 -4.37 -3.50
N VAL A 98 -0.44 -4.27 -3.88
CA VAL A 98 0.10 -4.87 -5.11
C VAL A 98 0.79 -6.19 -4.80
N LYS A 99 0.25 -7.30 -5.32
CA LYS A 99 0.74 -8.67 -5.11
C LYS A 99 1.38 -9.23 -6.37
N THR A 100 2.32 -10.16 -6.21
CA THR A 100 2.89 -10.92 -7.33
C THR A 100 2.07 -12.17 -7.65
N GLU A 101 1.92 -12.51 -8.93
CA GLU A 101 1.25 -13.74 -9.38
C GLU A 101 1.85 -15.02 -8.77
N LYS A 102 3.18 -15.10 -8.68
CA LYS A 102 3.85 -16.35 -8.28
C LYS A 102 3.85 -16.64 -6.78
N TYR A 103 3.97 -15.61 -5.94
CA TYR A 103 4.20 -15.77 -4.50
C TYR A 103 3.10 -15.17 -3.63
N GLU A 104 2.12 -14.48 -4.23
CA GLU A 104 1.04 -13.75 -3.54
C GLU A 104 1.52 -12.77 -2.46
N LYS A 105 2.81 -12.42 -2.46
CA LYS A 105 3.40 -11.45 -1.56
C LYS A 105 3.07 -10.05 -2.01
N VAL A 106 2.73 -9.20 -1.05
CA VAL A 106 2.59 -7.75 -1.26
C VAL A 106 3.98 -7.14 -1.45
N ILE A 107 4.18 -6.49 -2.59
CA ILE A 107 5.45 -5.85 -2.96
C ILE A 107 5.37 -4.32 -2.97
N ALA A 108 4.17 -3.78 -3.08
CA ALA A 108 3.91 -2.36 -3.04
C ALA A 108 2.49 -2.07 -2.53
N VAL A 109 2.28 -0.84 -2.10
CA VAL A 109 0.97 -0.27 -1.79
C VAL A 109 0.92 1.11 -2.43
N GLY A 110 -0.20 1.39 -3.07
CA GLY A 110 -0.40 2.62 -3.82
C GLY A 110 -1.82 3.13 -3.73
N VAL A 111 -2.11 4.17 -4.52
CA VAL A 111 -3.46 4.73 -4.65
C VAL A 111 -3.97 4.49 -6.06
N ALA A 112 -5.19 3.99 -6.17
CA ALA A 112 -5.87 3.77 -7.44
C ALA A 112 -6.06 5.10 -8.20
N LEU A 113 -5.64 5.13 -9.47
CA LEU A 113 -5.84 6.23 -10.41
C LEU A 113 -7.03 5.99 -11.35
N MET A 114 -7.65 4.82 -11.26
CA MET A 114 -8.90 4.45 -11.93
C MET A 114 -9.55 3.33 -11.14
N ALA A 115 -10.87 3.20 -11.22
CA ALA A 115 -11.61 2.09 -10.61
C ALA A 115 -11.25 0.73 -11.25
N SER A 116 -11.41 -0.35 -10.49
CA SER A 116 -11.17 -1.74 -10.91
C SER A 116 -11.85 -2.09 -12.24
N GLU A 117 -13.11 -1.70 -12.45
CA GLU A 117 -13.84 -1.89 -13.71
C GLU A 117 -13.10 -1.30 -14.93
N LYS A 118 -12.52 -0.10 -14.78
CA LYS A 118 -11.76 0.55 -15.85
C LYS A 118 -10.42 -0.14 -16.10
N VAL A 119 -9.78 -0.68 -15.05
CA VAL A 119 -8.54 -1.46 -15.19
C VAL A 119 -8.79 -2.67 -16.09
N GLU A 120 -9.88 -3.40 -15.83
CA GLU A 120 -10.24 -4.59 -16.62
C GLU A 120 -10.68 -4.24 -18.04
N ALA A 121 -11.49 -3.19 -18.21
CA ALA A 121 -12.04 -2.82 -19.51
C ALA A 121 -11.00 -2.20 -20.45
N LEU A 122 -10.13 -1.31 -19.95
CA LEU A 122 -9.21 -0.55 -20.80
C LEU A 122 -7.88 -1.25 -21.02
N LYS A 123 -7.40 -2.01 -20.03
CA LYS A 123 -6.06 -2.64 -20.01
C LYS A 123 -4.95 -1.69 -20.50
N LYS A 124 -5.06 -0.40 -20.20
CA LYS A 124 -4.12 0.65 -20.65
C LYS A 124 -4.07 1.80 -19.64
N GLY A 125 -2.90 2.44 -19.56
CA GLY A 125 -2.67 3.61 -18.71
C GLY A 125 -2.14 3.24 -17.31
N LYS A 126 -1.87 4.26 -16.50
CA LYS A 126 -1.46 4.09 -15.11
C LYS A 126 -2.68 3.74 -14.26
N ALA A 127 -2.66 2.58 -13.64
CA ALA A 127 -3.76 2.09 -12.80
C ALA A 127 -3.59 2.47 -11.34
N VAL A 128 -2.36 2.39 -10.82
CA VAL A 128 -2.05 2.67 -9.40
C VAL A 128 -0.79 3.50 -9.31
N LYS A 129 -0.84 4.62 -8.58
CA LYS A 129 0.34 5.41 -8.22
C LYS A 129 1.07 4.72 -7.08
N ASN A 130 2.35 4.42 -7.26
CA ASN A 130 3.16 3.73 -6.25
C ASN A 130 3.57 4.71 -5.14
N HIS A 131 3.24 4.40 -3.89
CA HIS A 131 3.55 5.24 -2.74
C HIS A 131 4.49 4.57 -1.74
N HIS A 132 4.44 3.25 -1.64
CA HIS A 132 5.30 2.47 -0.76
C HIS A 132 5.61 1.12 -1.42
N HIS A 133 6.87 0.71 -1.44
CA HIS A 133 7.29 -0.60 -1.94
C HIS A 133 8.42 -1.21 -1.11
N VAL A 134 8.58 -2.53 -1.22
CA VAL A 134 9.66 -3.24 -0.53
C VAL A 134 11.01 -2.68 -0.96
N GLY A 135 11.85 -2.33 0.01
CA GLY A 135 13.19 -1.79 -0.24
C GLY A 135 13.22 -0.28 -0.49
N ASP A 136 12.08 0.41 -0.46
CA ASP A 136 12.08 1.87 -0.49
C ASP A 136 12.69 2.47 0.80
N ARG A 137 12.85 3.79 0.79
CA ARG A 137 13.43 4.55 1.90
C ARG A 137 12.63 4.42 3.21
N TYR A 138 11.30 4.34 3.15
CA TYR A 138 10.45 4.17 4.34
C TYR A 138 10.59 2.76 4.91
N TRP A 139 10.60 1.75 4.04
CA TRP A 139 10.84 0.35 4.36
C TRP A 139 12.17 0.18 5.09
N ASN A 140 13.25 0.70 4.49
CA ASN A 140 14.59 0.57 5.04
C ASN A 140 14.71 1.31 6.38
N SER A 141 14.16 2.52 6.50
CA SER A 141 14.20 3.29 7.75
C SER A 141 13.42 2.61 8.88
N ALA A 142 12.27 2.00 8.58
CA ALA A 142 11.47 1.28 9.56
C ALA A 142 12.09 -0.08 9.93
N LYS A 143 12.83 -0.72 9.03
CA LYS A 143 13.45 -2.02 9.27
C LYS A 143 14.38 -2.00 10.49
N ASP A 144 15.16 -0.92 10.63
CA ASP A 144 16.08 -0.74 11.76
C ASP A 144 15.34 -0.51 13.09
N LEU A 145 14.15 0.11 13.03
CA LEU A 145 13.33 0.45 14.20
C LEU A 145 12.48 -0.72 14.69
N PHE A 146 11.97 -1.57 13.78
CA PHE A 146 10.94 -2.57 14.10
C PHE A 146 11.37 -4.02 13.88
N GLN A 147 12.54 -4.28 13.29
CA GLN A 147 13.15 -5.62 13.15
C GLN A 147 12.22 -6.68 12.51
N PHE A 148 11.64 -6.36 11.34
CA PHE A 148 10.85 -7.29 10.53
C PHE A 148 11.61 -7.82 9.29
#